data_AF-A0A7X8V9F9-F1
#
_entry.id   AF-A0A7X8V9F9-F1
#
_cell.length_a   1.000
_cell.length_b   1.000
_cell.length_c   1.000
_cell.angle_alpha   90.00
_cell.angle_beta   90.00
_cell.angle_gamma   90.00
#
_symmetry.space_group_name_H-M   'P 1'
#
loop_
_entity.id
_entity.type
_entity.pdbx_description
1 polymer ?
#
loop_
_entity_poly.entity_id
_entity_poly.type
_entity_poly.pdbx_seq_one_letter_code
_entity_poly.pdbx_strand_id
1 'polypeptide(L)'
;MIDERKYFHDRIAQAPPIKWGRFAPFKITFKMGSPVAITMPWINFDGLIAHLMLLDALGDDFFITPKKLDLSDSLPKNRRLLPIKKTNGIYHTSVSLFTPNNVRITYLYKRFEDRWTESLKAKKVSLGSGKLRSYILAEPYVSCSEVIYYV
;
A
#
# COMPACT_ATOMS: atom_id res chain seq x y z
N MET A 1 1.98 -0.85 -33.05
CA MET A 1 1.53 -1.03 -31.65
C MET A 1 2.80 -1.07 -30.81
N ILE A 2 2.99 -0.13 -29.89
CA ILE A 2 4.19 -0.13 -29.03
C ILE A 2 4.10 -1.36 -28.13
N ASP A 3 5.16 -2.14 -28.06
CA ASP A 3 5.25 -3.23 -27.09
C ASP A 3 5.41 -2.62 -25.70
N GLU A 4 4.31 -2.54 -24.96
CA GLU A 4 4.24 -1.94 -23.62
C GLU A 4 5.27 -2.56 -22.68
N ARG A 5 5.50 -3.87 -22.80
CA ARG A 5 6.47 -4.58 -21.97
C ARG A 5 7.87 -4.03 -22.21
N LYS A 6 8.26 -3.90 -23.48
CA LYS A 6 9.54 -3.34 -23.89
C LYS A 6 9.71 -1.90 -23.42
N TYR A 7 8.66 -1.08 -23.54
CA TYR A 7 8.68 0.31 -23.08
C TYR A 7 9.03 0.43 -21.59
N PHE A 8 8.32 -0.30 -20.72
CA PHE A 8 8.61 -0.26 -19.28
C PHE A 8 9.98 -0.85 -18.94
N HIS A 9 10.42 -1.90 -19.65
CA HIS A 9 11.78 -2.42 -19.50
C HIS A 9 12.84 -1.35 -19.78
N ASP A 10 12.70 -0.63 -20.89
CA ASP A 10 13.64 0.40 -21.31
C ASP A 10 13.65 1.58 -20.32
N ARG A 11 12.48 1.99 -19.81
CA ARG A 11 12.37 3.05 -18.79
C ARG A 11 13.03 2.65 -17.48
N ILE A 12 12.79 1.44 -16.98
CA ILE A 12 13.42 0.92 -15.75
C ILE A 12 14.94 0.83 -15.92
N ALA A 13 15.43 0.47 -17.11
CA ALA A 13 16.86 0.38 -17.41
C ALA A 13 17.54 1.75 -17.52
N GLN A 14 16.86 2.76 -18.06
CA GLN A 14 17.37 4.13 -18.19
C GLN A 14 17.33 4.93 -16.88
N ALA A 15 16.48 4.52 -15.96
CA ALA A 15 16.27 5.25 -14.73
C ALA A 15 17.54 5.24 -13.86
N PRO A 16 17.81 6.35 -13.12
CA PRO A 16 19.10 6.58 -12.49
C PRO A 16 19.47 5.44 -11.53
N PRO A 17 20.76 5.07 -11.46
CA PRO A 17 21.20 4.09 -10.48
C PRO A 17 20.86 4.60 -9.09
N ILE A 18 20.30 3.72 -8.26
CA ILE A 18 20.03 4.04 -6.86
C ILE A 18 21.41 4.31 -6.23
N LYS A 19 21.60 5.53 -5.72
CA LYS A 19 22.87 5.96 -5.11
C LYS A 19 23.20 5.20 -3.83
N TRP A 20 22.22 4.51 -3.25
CA TRP A 20 22.38 3.74 -2.03
C TRP A 20 23.08 2.42 -2.35
N GLY A 21 24.15 2.12 -1.61
CA GLY A 21 24.95 0.89 -1.75
C GLY A 21 24.18 -0.38 -1.35
N ARG A 22 24.91 -1.47 -1.08
CA ARG A 22 24.32 -2.74 -0.63
C ARG A 22 23.35 -2.50 0.53
N PHE A 23 22.16 -3.09 0.47
CA PHE A 23 21.23 -3.10 1.60
C PHE A 23 21.90 -3.76 2.79
N ALA A 24 21.83 -3.08 3.93
CA ALA A 24 22.23 -3.61 5.22
C ALA A 24 20.95 -3.85 6.05
N PRO A 25 20.92 -4.88 6.91
CA PRO A 25 19.82 -5.07 7.83
C PRO A 25 19.61 -3.81 8.67
N PHE A 26 18.37 -3.33 8.70
CA PHE A 26 18.02 -2.16 9.48
C PHE A 26 16.73 -2.39 10.28
N LYS A 27 16.66 -1.75 11.44
CA LYS A 27 15.44 -1.68 12.27
C LYS A 27 14.84 -0.29 12.13
N ILE A 28 13.57 -0.22 11.73
CA ILE A 28 12.80 1.03 11.78
C ILE A 28 11.72 0.90 12.85
N THR A 29 11.50 1.98 13.60
CA THR A 29 10.46 2.07 14.61
C THR A 29 9.68 3.35 14.39
N PHE A 30 8.41 3.21 13.99
CA PHE A 30 7.48 4.32 13.88
C PHE A 30 6.82 4.55 15.23
N LYS A 31 6.89 5.77 15.74
CA LYS A 31 6.13 6.20 16.92
C LYS A 31 4.74 6.63 16.46
N MET A 32 3.71 6.03 17.04
CA MET A 32 2.32 6.22 16.61
C MET A 32 1.59 7.15 17.57
N GLY A 33 1.01 8.22 17.04
CA GLY A 33 0.07 9.08 17.78
C GLY A 33 -1.38 8.60 17.69
N SER A 34 -1.68 7.71 16.75
CA SER A 34 -3.02 7.17 16.49
C SER A 34 -2.97 5.64 16.35
N PRO A 35 -4.07 4.93 16.65
CA PRO A 35 -4.16 3.51 16.35
C PRO A 35 -4.07 3.23 14.85
N VAL A 36 -3.71 2.00 14.50
CA VAL A 36 -3.56 1.57 13.10
C VAL A 36 -4.74 0.66 12.74
N ALA A 37 -5.63 1.12 11.86
CA ALA A 37 -6.68 0.29 11.30
C ALA A 37 -6.07 -0.68 10.29
N ILE A 38 -6.25 -1.98 10.52
CA ILE A 38 -5.69 -3.02 9.67
C ILE A 38 -6.74 -4.11 9.43
N THR A 39 -6.92 -4.49 8.17
CA THR A 39 -7.78 -5.61 7.79
C THR A 39 -7.05 -6.95 7.85
N MET A 40 -5.71 -6.92 7.82
CA MET A 40 -4.81 -8.05 8.01
C MET A 40 -4.02 -7.86 9.31
N PRO A 41 -3.48 -8.91 9.94
CA PRO A 41 -2.84 -8.77 11.26
C PRO A 41 -1.47 -8.08 11.22
N TRP A 42 -0.98 -7.70 10.03
CA TRP A 42 0.32 -7.07 9.82
C TRP A 42 0.34 -6.19 8.58
N ILE A 43 1.37 -5.35 8.51
CA ILE A 43 1.72 -4.50 7.36
C ILE A 43 3.10 -4.94 6.85
N ASN A 44 3.25 -4.97 5.53
CA ASN A 44 4.53 -5.27 4.88
C ASN A 44 5.24 -3.97 4.51
N PHE A 45 6.36 -3.66 5.16
CA PHE A 45 7.07 -2.41 4.90
C PHE A 45 7.95 -2.50 3.66
N ASP A 46 8.50 -3.68 3.36
CA ASP A 46 9.34 -3.88 2.16
C ASP A 46 8.56 -3.63 0.87
N GLY A 47 7.26 -3.97 0.89
CA GLY A 47 6.36 -3.69 -0.23
C GLY A 47 6.16 -2.20 -0.45
N LEU A 48 6.09 -1.41 0.62
CA LEU A 48 6.02 0.05 0.53
C LEU A 48 7.33 0.64 -0.03
N ILE A 49 8.48 0.17 0.45
CA ILE A 49 9.78 0.64 -0.07
C ILE A 49 9.91 0.25 -1.56
N ALA A 50 9.58 -0.98 -1.91
CA ALA A 50 9.60 -1.46 -3.30
C ALA A 50 8.67 -0.63 -4.19
N HIS A 51 7.49 -0.27 -3.68
CA HIS A 51 6.55 0.62 -4.37
C HIS A 51 7.15 2.00 -4.62
N LEU A 52 7.75 2.63 -3.59
CA LEU A 52 8.40 3.93 -3.72
C LEU A 52 9.59 3.89 -4.69
N MET A 53 10.36 2.81 -4.68
CA MET A 53 11.47 2.61 -5.62
C MET A 53 10.99 2.47 -7.07
N LEU A 54 9.86 1.81 -7.30
CA LEU A 54 9.25 1.71 -8.62
C LEU A 54 8.65 3.04 -9.09
N LEU A 55 8.07 3.80 -8.16
CA LEU A 55 7.56 5.14 -8.44
C LEU A 55 8.71 6.09 -8.82
N ASP A 56 9.82 6.06 -8.09
CA ASP A 56 11.04 6.82 -8.44
C ASP A 56 11.65 6.34 -9.78
N ALA A 57 11.56 5.04 -10.07
CA ALA A 57 12.04 4.46 -11.31
C ALA A 57 11.28 4.92 -12.55
N LEU A 58 9.95 4.94 -12.47
CA LEU A 58 9.06 5.15 -13.61
C LEU A 58 8.49 6.56 -13.67
N GLY A 59 8.55 7.31 -12.57
CA GLY A 59 7.92 8.62 -12.44
C GLY A 59 6.42 8.53 -12.71
N ASP A 60 5.90 9.46 -13.53
CA ASP A 60 4.48 9.51 -13.88
C ASP A 60 4.01 8.24 -14.63
N ASP A 61 4.92 7.56 -15.36
CA ASP A 61 4.60 6.33 -16.09
C ASP A 61 4.20 5.18 -15.15
N PHE A 62 4.52 5.30 -13.85
CA PHE A 62 4.11 4.33 -12.84
C PHE A 62 2.58 4.16 -12.79
N PHE A 63 1.81 5.25 -12.94
CA PHE A 63 0.36 5.21 -12.81
C PHE A 63 -0.35 4.60 -14.01
N ILE A 64 0.32 4.52 -15.15
CA ILE A 64 -0.18 3.85 -16.37
C ILE A 64 0.32 2.41 -16.48
N THR A 65 1.08 1.91 -15.50
CA THR A 65 1.60 0.54 -15.51
C THR A 65 0.43 -0.46 -15.58
N PRO A 66 0.40 -1.40 -16.55
CA PRO A 66 -0.71 -2.33 -16.66
C PRO A 66 -0.72 -3.29 -15.47
N LYS A 67 -1.88 -3.41 -14.80
CA LYS A 67 -2.04 -4.20 -13.55
C LYS A 67 -1.68 -5.68 -13.68
N LYS A 68 -1.69 -6.24 -14.90
CA LYS A 68 -1.41 -7.66 -15.18
C LYS A 68 -0.07 -7.87 -15.89
N LEU A 69 0.68 -6.81 -16.15
CA LEU A 69 1.96 -6.93 -16.84
C LEU A 69 3.00 -7.40 -15.83
N ASP A 70 3.55 -8.59 -16.08
CA ASP A 70 4.65 -9.10 -15.27
C ASP A 70 5.96 -8.40 -15.66
N LEU A 71 6.43 -7.52 -14.77
CA LEU A 71 7.71 -6.81 -14.89
C LEU A 71 8.82 -7.45 -14.05
N SER A 72 8.60 -8.65 -13.50
CA SER A 72 9.57 -9.36 -12.64
C SER A 72 10.91 -9.60 -13.35
N ASP A 73 10.92 -9.83 -14.66
CA ASP A 73 12.16 -9.99 -15.43
C ASP A 73 13.02 -8.72 -15.49
N SER A 74 12.40 -7.54 -15.33
CA SER A 74 13.06 -6.23 -15.25
C SER A 74 13.59 -5.92 -13.85
N LEU A 75 13.13 -6.67 -12.84
CA LEU A 75 13.31 -6.45 -11.41
C LEU A 75 13.90 -7.73 -10.81
N PRO A 76 15.23 -8.03 -10.79
CA PRO A 76 16.35 -7.19 -10.35
C PRO A 76 17.65 -7.58 -11.10
N LYS A 77 17.58 -7.75 -12.42
CA LYS A 77 18.78 -7.93 -13.27
C LYS A 77 19.49 -6.60 -13.52
N ASN A 78 18.74 -5.51 -13.46
CA ASN A 78 19.27 -4.17 -13.37
C ASN A 78 19.82 -3.94 -11.96
N ARG A 79 20.81 -3.04 -11.83
CA ARG A 79 21.53 -2.66 -10.60
C ARG A 79 20.64 -2.14 -9.44
N ARG A 80 19.32 -2.32 -9.52
CA ARG A 80 18.29 -1.97 -8.55
C ARG A 80 17.85 -3.23 -7.83
N LEU A 81 18.53 -3.51 -6.72
CA LEU A 81 18.04 -4.51 -5.78
C LEU A 81 16.72 -3.99 -5.20
N LEU A 82 15.65 -4.77 -5.25
CA LEU A 82 14.48 -4.52 -4.41
C LEU A 82 14.82 -4.94 -2.97
N PRO A 83 14.23 -4.32 -1.93
CA PRO A 83 14.47 -4.65 -0.53
C PRO A 83 13.70 -5.93 -0.13
N ILE A 84 13.79 -6.96 -0.96
CA ILE A 84 13.11 -8.24 -0.78
C ILE A 84 14.18 -9.30 -0.69
N LYS A 85 14.35 -9.86 0.52
CA LYS A 85 15.31 -10.94 0.75
C LYS A 85 14.82 -12.22 0.08
N LYS A 86 15.72 -12.95 -0.59
CA LYS A 86 15.45 -14.27 -1.18
C LYS A 86 16.40 -15.30 -0.60
N THR A 87 15.89 -16.35 0.04
CA THR A 87 16.69 -17.45 0.61
C THR A 87 16.19 -18.76 0.01
N ASN A 88 17.07 -19.55 -0.61
CA ASN A 88 16.72 -20.85 -1.21
C ASN A 88 15.49 -20.82 -2.14
N GLY A 89 15.36 -19.77 -2.95
CA GLY A 89 14.24 -19.62 -3.88
C GLY A 89 12.97 -18.98 -3.27
N ILE A 90 12.91 -18.81 -1.95
CA ILE A 90 11.75 -18.26 -1.23
C ILE A 90 11.98 -16.78 -0.96
N TYR A 91 11.00 -15.95 -1.29
CA TYR A 91 11.00 -14.52 -0.95
C TYR A 91 10.51 -14.30 0.48
N HIS A 92 11.17 -13.41 1.20
CA HIS A 92 10.80 -12.98 2.54
C HIS A 92 10.29 -11.55 2.50
N THR A 93 9.41 -11.21 3.44
CA THR A 93 8.91 -9.85 3.64
C THR A 93 8.94 -9.49 5.11
N SER A 94 9.22 -8.23 5.41
CA SER A 94 9.11 -7.65 6.74
C SER A 94 7.66 -7.66 7.21
N VAL A 95 7.50 -7.86 8.52
CA VAL A 95 6.20 -7.92 9.19
C VAL A 95 6.21 -6.87 10.29
N SER A 96 5.16 -6.06 10.35
CA SER A 96 4.96 -5.08 11.42
C SER A 96 4.84 -5.76 12.78
N LEU A 97 5.68 -5.36 13.73
CA LEU A 97 5.54 -5.73 15.13
C LEU A 97 4.93 -4.57 15.91
N PHE A 98 3.70 -4.74 16.36
CA PHE A 98 2.97 -3.72 17.11
C PHE A 98 3.30 -3.81 18.60
N THR A 99 3.60 -2.66 19.21
CA THR A 99 3.86 -2.57 20.66
C THR A 99 3.03 -1.43 21.27
N PRO A 100 2.10 -1.71 22.20
CA PRO A 100 1.52 -3.02 22.49
C PRO A 100 0.67 -3.54 21.32
N ASN A 101 0.52 -4.87 21.20
CA ASN A 101 -0.33 -5.49 20.18
C ASN A 101 -1.75 -5.73 20.70
N ASN A 102 -2.51 -4.66 20.87
CA ASN A 102 -3.89 -4.74 21.35
C ASN A 102 -4.88 -4.53 20.21
N VAL A 103 -5.39 -5.64 19.65
CA VAL A 103 -6.43 -5.62 18.62
C VAL A 103 -7.77 -5.25 19.24
N ARG A 104 -8.47 -4.31 18.63
CA ARG A 104 -9.80 -3.83 18.98
C ARG A 104 -10.63 -3.67 17.71
N ILE A 105 -11.93 -3.47 17.88
CA ILE A 105 -12.84 -3.20 16.77
C ILE A 105 -13.37 -1.77 16.93
N THR A 106 -13.37 -1.02 15.84
CA THR A 106 -14.07 0.25 15.75
C THR A 106 -15.18 0.14 14.71
N TYR A 107 -16.17 1.02 14.80
CA TYR A 107 -17.30 1.07 13.88
C TYR A 107 -17.30 2.42 13.18
N LEU A 108 -17.15 2.42 11.86
CA LEU A 108 -17.31 3.58 11.01
C LEU A 108 -18.75 3.63 10.51
N TYR A 109 -19.44 4.74 10.78
CA TYR A 109 -20.84 4.92 10.40
C TYR A 109 -20.91 5.82 9.18
N LYS A 110 -21.28 5.25 8.03
CA LYS A 110 -21.69 6.04 6.87
C LYS A 110 -23.12 6.51 7.12
N ARG A 111 -23.27 7.79 7.46
CA ARG A 111 -24.58 8.45 7.64
C ARG A 111 -24.99 9.19 6.38
N PHE A 112 -26.29 9.31 6.18
CA PHE A 112 -26.84 10.18 5.15
C PHE A 112 -26.76 11.63 5.62
N GLU A 113 -26.21 12.51 4.80
CA GLU A 113 -26.17 13.95 5.07
C GLU A 113 -27.39 14.63 4.44
N ASP A 114 -28.29 15.09 5.30
CA ASP A 114 -29.54 15.76 4.93
C ASP A 114 -29.32 17.23 4.53
N ARG A 115 -28.25 17.87 5.01
CA ARG A 115 -27.92 19.29 4.78
C ARG A 115 -27.87 19.71 3.32
N TRP A 116 -27.53 18.80 2.41
CA TRP A 116 -27.42 19.10 0.97
C TRP A 116 -28.52 18.47 0.13
N THR A 117 -29.67 18.16 0.75
CA THR A 117 -30.77 17.47 0.08
C THR A 117 -31.78 18.38 -0.59
N GLU A 118 -31.66 19.70 -0.46
CA GLU A 118 -32.58 20.69 -1.04
C GLU A 118 -32.72 20.56 -2.57
N SER A 119 -31.64 20.15 -3.24
CA SER A 119 -31.60 19.96 -4.69
C SER A 119 -32.14 18.60 -5.16
N LEU A 120 -32.45 17.68 -4.23
CA LEU A 120 -32.95 16.36 -4.61
C LEU A 120 -34.38 16.48 -5.13
N LYS A 121 -34.56 16.02 -6.38
CA LYS A 121 -35.87 15.97 -7.04
C LYS A 121 -36.88 15.08 -6.29
N ALA A 122 -36.41 14.09 -5.53
CA ALA A 122 -37.25 13.16 -4.79
C ALA A 122 -37.38 13.59 -3.32
N LYS A 123 -38.63 13.76 -2.84
CA LYS A 123 -38.93 14.10 -1.44
C LYS A 123 -38.65 12.98 -0.42
N LYS A 124 -38.45 11.75 -0.90
CA LYS A 124 -38.12 10.58 -0.06
C LYS A 124 -36.89 9.87 -0.65
N VAL A 125 -35.91 9.61 0.20
CA VAL A 125 -34.66 8.91 -0.15
C VAL A 125 -34.62 7.57 0.58
N SER A 126 -34.34 6.48 -0.13
CA SER A 126 -34.14 5.17 0.50
C SER A 126 -32.77 5.10 1.16
N LEU A 127 -32.74 4.85 2.47
CA LEU A 127 -31.50 4.67 3.25
C LEU A 127 -31.09 3.20 3.43
N GLY A 128 -31.93 2.26 3.00
CA GLY A 128 -31.65 0.82 3.09
C GLY A 128 -30.88 0.25 1.90
N SER A 129 -30.82 0.97 0.78
CA SER A 129 -30.26 0.48 -0.49
C SER A 129 -29.64 1.60 -1.34
N GLY A 130 -28.82 1.23 -2.31
CA GLY A 130 -28.21 2.16 -3.27
C GLY A 130 -27.07 3.01 -2.71
N LYS A 131 -26.75 4.12 -3.39
CA LYS A 131 -25.57 4.96 -3.11
C LYS A 131 -25.65 5.70 -1.77
N LEU A 132 -26.87 6.04 -1.34
CA LEU A 132 -27.18 6.79 -0.12
C LEU A 132 -27.51 5.88 1.07
N ARG A 133 -27.24 4.58 0.93
CA ARG A 133 -27.45 3.61 2.00
C ARG A 133 -26.65 4.00 3.25
N SER A 134 -27.35 4.04 4.38
CA SER A 134 -26.72 4.11 5.69
C SER A 134 -26.14 2.75 6.03
N TYR A 135 -24.87 2.71 6.43
CA TYR A 135 -24.16 1.46 6.67
C TYR A 135 -23.11 1.62 7.77
N ILE A 136 -22.86 0.52 8.48
CA ILE A 136 -21.88 0.44 9.56
C ILE A 136 -20.77 -0.51 9.09
N LEU A 137 -19.54 0.01 9.04
CA LEU A 137 -18.34 -0.76 8.74
C LEU A 137 -17.64 -1.09 10.06
N ALA A 138 -17.44 -2.36 10.35
CA ALA A 138 -16.60 -2.80 11.45
C ALA A 138 -15.16 -2.92 10.94
N GLU A 139 -14.22 -2.19 11.56
CA GLU A 139 -12.80 -2.24 11.21
C GLU A 139 -11.98 -2.69 12.42
N PRO A 140 -11.16 -3.75 12.29
CA PRO A 140 -10.17 -4.06 13.29
C PRO A 140 -9.09 -2.99 13.29
N TYR A 141 -8.63 -2.63 14.48
CA TYR A 141 -7.50 -1.72 14.65
C TYR A 141 -6.59 -2.20 15.77
N VAL A 142 -5.30 -1.87 15.66
CA VAL A 142 -4.32 -2.13 16.70
C VAL A 142 -4.00 -0.82 17.41
N SER A 143 -4.32 -0.75 18.70
CA SER A 143 -3.88 0.33 19.57
C SER A 143 -2.43 0.07 19.98
N CYS A 144 -1.50 0.66 19.21
CA CYS A 144 -0.07 0.55 19.43
C CYS A 144 0.54 1.95 19.59
N SER A 145 1.59 2.05 20.41
CA SER A 145 2.44 3.24 20.49
C SER A 145 3.60 3.16 19.49
N GLU A 146 3.97 1.94 19.09
CA GLU A 146 5.11 1.70 18.19
C GLU A 146 4.79 0.61 17.17
N VAL A 147 5.27 0.83 15.93
CA VAL A 147 5.31 -0.20 14.88
C VAL A 147 6.76 -0.40 14.48
N ILE A 148 7.25 -1.62 14.66
CA ILE A 148 8.64 -1.98 14.41
C ILE A 148 8.73 -2.86 13.17
N TYR A 149 9.69 -2.55 12.31
CA TYR A 149 10.04 -3.33 11.12
C TYR A 149 11.52 -3.71 11.16
N TYR A 150 11.80 -4.92 10.69
CA TYR A 150 13.14 -5.41 10.41
C TYR A 150 13.21 -5.70 8.91
N VAL A 151 14.13 -5.03 8.22
CA VAL A 151 14.32 -5.10 6.76
C VAL A 151 15.77 -5.43 6.45
#